data_AF-A0A1R4H7K1-F1
#
_entry.id   AF-A0A1R4H7K1-F1
#
_cell.length_a   1.000
_cell.length_b   1.000
_cell.length_c   1.000
_cell.angle_alpha   90.00
_cell.angle_beta   90.00
_cell.angle_gamma   90.00
#
_symmetry.space_group_name_H-M   'P 1'
#
loop_
_entity.id
_entity.type
_entity.pdbx_description
1 polymer ?
#
loop_
_entity_poly.entity_id
_entity_poly.type
_entity_poly.pdbx_seq_one_letter_code
_entity_poly.pdbx_strand_id
1 'polypeptide(L)' 'MNALAKLRWQCRRGTLELDLLLTRYLENGYASATAEEKALFVELLTFEDDVLLEILMGGIGNPPSRMKSVINSIRNP' A
#
# COMPACT_ATOMS: atom_id res chain seq x y z
N MET A 1 -16.86 2.44 13.77
CA MET A 1 -16.12 3.47 13.01
C MET A 1 -15.37 2.75 11.88
N ASN A 2 -15.65 3.08 10.62
CA ASN A 2 -15.25 2.29 9.45
C ASN A 2 -13.77 2.47 9.08
N ALA A 3 -12.88 1.67 9.67
CA ALA A 3 -11.44 1.68 9.35
C ALA A 3 -11.17 1.42 7.85
N LEU A 4 -11.97 0.55 7.22
CA LEU A 4 -11.90 0.25 5.78
C LEU A 4 -12.23 1.46 4.89
N ALA A 5 -13.22 2.27 5.28
CA ALA A 5 -13.57 3.46 4.52
C ALA A 5 -12.45 4.52 4.56
N LYS A 6 -11.77 4.64 5.71
CA LYS A 6 -10.60 5.52 5.86
C LYS A 6 -9.43 5.05 5.00
N LEU A 7 -9.12 3.75 5.02
CA LEU A 7 -8.07 3.17 4.16
C LEU A 7 -8.37 3.37 2.69
N ARG A 8 -9.61 3.11 2.26
CA ARG A 8 -10.02 3.31 0.87
C ARG A 8 -9.90 4.77 0.43
N TRP A 9 -10.13 5.72 1.33
CA TRP A 9 -9.88 7.13 1.06
C TRP A 9 -8.38 7.47 0.98
N GLN A 10 -7.54 6.86 1.83
CA GLN A 10 -6.07 7.03 1.78
C GLN A 10 -5.42 6.42 0.53
N CYS A 11 -6.08 5.45 -0.11
CA CYS A 11 -5.66 4.91 -1.41
C CYS A 11 -5.90 5.89 -2.57
N ARG A 12 -6.79 6.89 -2.40
CA ARG A 12 -7.08 7.90 -3.42
C ARG A 12 -5.94 8.91 -3.51
N ARG A 13 -4.97 8.59 -4.37
CA ARG A 13 -3.74 9.36 -4.59
C ARG A 13 -3.86 10.19 -5.88
N GLY A 14 -2.92 11.12 -6.08
CA GLY A 14 -2.90 11.98 -7.28
C GLY A 14 -2.63 11.23 -8.59
N THR A 15 -2.07 10.02 -8.50
CA THR A 15 -1.64 9.19 -9.64
C THR A 15 -2.53 7.96 -9.81
N LEU A 16 -3.02 7.73 -11.03
CA LEU A 16 -3.91 6.60 -11.34
C LEU A 16 -3.26 5.23 -11.03
N GLU A 17 -1.96 5.10 -11.31
CA GLU A 17 -1.22 3.85 -11.05
C GLU A 17 -1.17 3.51 -9.56
N LEU A 18 -0.90 4.49 -8.69
CA LEU A 18 -0.93 4.31 -7.24
C LEU A 18 -2.32 3.95 -6.75
N ASP A 19 -3.34 4.68 -7.21
CA ASP A 19 -4.73 4.43 -6.84
C ASP A 19 -5.16 3.00 -7.22
N LEU A 20 -4.82 2.55 -8.44
CA LEU A 20 -5.14 1.22 -8.92
C LEU A 20 -4.43 0.13 -8.12
N LEU A 21 -3.12 0.27 -7.87
CA LEU A 21 -2.33 -0.72 -7.11
C LEU A 21 -2.83 -0.86 -5.67
N LEU A 22 -3.00 0.27 -4.98
CA LEU A 22 -3.43 0.31 -3.57
C LEU A 22 -4.88 -0.19 -3.43
N THR A 23 -5.77 0.21 -4.33
CA THR A 23 -7.18 -0.22 -4.31
C THR A 23 -7.30 -1.71 -4.61
N ARG A 24 -6.57 -2.21 -5.62
CA ARG A 24 -6.58 -3.64 -5.97
C ARG A 24 -6.06 -4.51 -4.83
N TYR A 25 -4.97 -4.09 -4.17
CA TYR A 25 -4.48 -4.78 -2.98
C TYR A 25 -5.49 -4.70 -1.83
N LEU A 26 -6.12 -3.54 -1.59
CA LEU A 26 -7.13 -3.39 -0.55
C LEU A 26 -8.34 -4.31 -0.76
N GLU A 27 -8.74 -4.55 -2.02
CA GLU A 27 -9.90 -5.38 -2.34
C GLU A 27 -9.60 -6.89 -2.36
N ASN A 28 -8.43 -7.29 -2.86
CA ASN A 28 -8.10 -8.71 -3.08
C ASN A 28 -7.08 -9.26 -2.06
N GLY A 29 -6.05 -8.48 -1.75
CA GLY A 29 -4.94 -8.89 -0.89
C GLY A 29 -5.20 -8.62 0.59
N TYR A 30 -5.76 -7.46 0.94
CA TYR A 30 -5.92 -7.02 2.32
C TYR A 30 -6.88 -7.91 3.11
N ALA A 31 -7.90 -8.52 2.49
CA ALA A 31 -8.76 -9.47 3.20
C ALA A 31 -7.98 -10.70 3.68
N SER A 32 -7.15 -11.27 2.81
CA SER A 32 -6.33 -12.47 3.04
C SER A 32 -5.00 -12.20 3.74
N ALA A 33 -4.58 -10.93 3.83
CA ALA A 33 -3.33 -10.54 4.46
C ALA A 33 -3.33 -10.77 5.98
N THR A 34 -2.15 -11.09 6.51
CA THR A 34 -1.91 -11.25 7.94
C THR A 34 -2.10 -9.94 8.70
N ALA A 35 -2.29 -10.00 10.02
CA ALA A 35 -2.40 -8.79 10.85
C ALA A 35 -1.15 -7.90 10.75
N GLU A 36 0.03 -8.52 10.60
CA GLU A 36 1.31 -7.83 10.41
C GLU A 36 1.35 -7.11 9.06
N GLU A 37 0.99 -7.77 7.96
CA GLU A 37 0.92 -7.12 6.64
C GLU A 37 -0.10 -6.00 6.61
N LYS A 38 -1.27 -6.18 7.25
CA LYS A 38 -2.28 -5.12 7.38
C LYS A 38 -1.73 -3.90 8.11
N ALA A 39 -0.98 -4.10 9.20
CA ALA A 39 -0.34 -3.03 9.93
C ALA A 39 0.73 -2.32 9.09
N LEU A 40 1.57 -3.08 8.38
CA LEU A 40 2.57 -2.55 7.46
C LEU A 40 1.95 -1.78 6.29
N PHE A 41 0.81 -2.22 5.77
CA PHE A 41 0.06 -1.52 4.73
C PHE A 41 -0.47 -0.18 5.24
N VAL A 42 -1.04 -0.15 6.44
CA VAL A 42 -1.51 1.09 7.06
C VAL A 42 -0.34 2.04 7.31
N GLU A 43 0.80 1.53 7.77
CA GLU A 43 2.05 2.28 7.93
C GLU A 43 2.52 2.83 6.58
N LEU A 44 2.49 2.02 5.51
CA LEU A 44 2.82 2.43 4.15
C LEU A 44 1.93 3.58 3.64
N LEU A 45 0.63 3.56 3.96
CA LEU A 45 -0.28 4.65 3.62
C LEU A 45 -0.01 5.97 4.37
N THR A 46 0.84 5.97 5.40
CA THR A 46 1.24 7.22 6.08
C THR A 46 2.34 7.98 5.33
N PHE A 47 2.99 7.35 4.35
CA PHE A 47 4.01 7.99 3.54
C PHE A 47 3.40 8.94 2.48
N GLU A 48 4.23 9.89 2.03
CA GLU A 48 3.92 10.83 0.97
C GLU A 48 3.79 10.13 -0.39
N ASP A 49 2.99 10.72 -1.28
CA ASP A 49 2.71 10.18 -2.63
C ASP A 49 4.00 9.92 -3.43
N ASP A 50 4.98 10.82 -3.35
CA ASP A 50 6.26 10.72 -4.07
C ASP A 50 7.07 9.50 -3.61
N VAL A 51 7.15 9.30 -2.30
CA VAL A 51 7.83 8.14 -1.68
C VAL A 51 7.12 6.83 -2.04
N LEU A 52 5.79 6.83 -2.00
CA LEU A 52 5.01 5.66 -2.41
C LEU A 52 5.22 5.31 -3.87
N LEU A 53 5.27 6.31 -4.74
CA LEU A 53 5.52 6.12 -6.16
C LEU A 53 6.89 5.48 -6.36
N GLU A 54 7.94 6.01 -5.74
CA GLU A 54 9.27 5.41 -5.81
C GLU A 54 9.30 3.97 -5.28
N ILE A 55 8.72 3.75 -4.09
CA ILE A 55 8.71 2.45 -3.43
C ILE A 55 7.89 1.43 -4.22
N LEU A 56 6.80 1.81 -4.87
CA LEU A 56 5.95 0.88 -5.62
C LEU A 56 6.42 0.68 -7.07
N MET A 57 7.02 1.69 -7.70
CA MET A 57 7.58 1.58 -9.05
C MET A 57 8.99 0.97 -9.11
N GLY A 58 9.65 0.78 -7.97
CA GLY A 58 11.00 0.19 -7.92
C GLY A 58 12.12 1.20 -8.13
N GLY A 59 11.86 2.46 -7.76
CA GLY A 59 12.84 3.54 -7.71
C GLY A 59 13.82 3.41 -6.54
N ILE A 60 14.47 4.52 -6.19
CA ILE A 60 15.57 4.58 -5.20
C ILE A 60 15.02 4.62 -3.75
N GLY A 61 13.70 4.53 -3.57
CA GLY A 61 13.09 4.30 -2.28
C GLY A 61 13.67 3.05 -1.62
N ASN A 62 14.33 3.20 -0.47
CA ASN A 62 14.81 2.09 0.35
C ASN A 62 13.78 1.80 1.45
N PRO A 63 12.72 1.01 1.17
CA PRO A 63 11.76 0.66 2.20
C PRO A 63 12.44 -0.18 3.28
N PRO A 64 12.01 -0.04 4.55
CA PRO A 64 12.45 -0.91 5.61
C PRO A 64 12.23 -2.38 5.22
N SER A 65 13.18 -3.27 5.55
CA SER A 65 13.11 -4.68 5.15
C SER A 65 11.80 -5.37 5.54
N ARG A 66 11.16 -4.96 6.65
CA ARG A 66 9.84 -5.44 7.08
C ARG A 66 8.72 -5.11 6.08
N MET A 67 8.79 -3.99 5.37
CA MET A 67 7.75 -3.54 4.43
C MET A 67 7.92 -4.17 3.03
N LYS A 68 9.08 -4.77 2.72
CA LYS A 68 9.30 -5.41 1.42
C LYS A 68 8.27 -6.49 1.10
N SER A 69 7.82 -7.23 2.12
CA SER A 69 6.78 -8.25 1.96
C SER A 69 5.47 -7.63 1.47
N VAL A 70 4.96 -6.59 2.15
CA VAL A 70 3.70 -5.94 1.75
C VAL A 70 3.82 -5.23 0.40
N ILE A 71 4.98 -4.63 0.09
CA ILE A 71 5.24 -3.98 -1.20
C ILE A 71 5.17 -5.00 -2.34
N ASN A 72 5.77 -6.17 -2.16
CA ASN A 72 5.67 -7.25 -3.14
C ASN A 72 4.23 -7.75 -3.29
N SER A 73 3.48 -7.89 -2.18
CA SER A 73 2.06 -8.28 -2.22
C SER A 73 1.19 -7.23 -2.95
N ILE A 74 1.52 -5.94 -2.86
CA ILE A 74 0.81 -4.88 -3.61
C ILE A 74 1.17 -4.91 -5.10
N ARG A 75 2.45 -5.11 -5.44
CA ARG A 75 2.94 -5.14 -6.83
C ARG A 75 2.49 -6.39 -7.59
N ASN A 76 2.42 -7.53 -6.92
CA ASN A 76 2.11 -8.82 -7.51
C ASN A 76 0.91 -9.44 -6.77
N PRO A 77 -0.32 -9.00 -7.11
CA PRO A 77 -1.55 -9.39 -6.43
C PRO A 77 -1.93 -10.85 -6.66
#